data_AF-A0A2V6K1T6-F1
#
_entry.id   AF-A0A2V6K1T6-F1
#
_cell.length_a   1.000
_cell.length_b   1.000
_cell.length_c   1.000
_cell.angle_alpha   90.00
_cell.angle_beta   90.00
_cell.angle_gamma   90.00
#
_symmetry.space_group_name_H-M   'P 1'
#
loop_
_entity.id
_entity.type
_entity.pdbx_description
1 polymer ?
#
loop_
_entity_poly.entity_id
_entity_poly.type
_entity_poly.pdbx_seq_one_letter_code
_entity_poly.pdbx_strand_id
1 'polypeptide(L)' 'MTEELHPEQIKALRKMTPAQRLKIALEFMEEVRQLKAAALRAQHPQWAEQQIAQALREFVRHGAS' A
#
# COMPACT_ATOMS: atom_id res chain seq x y z
N MET A 1 0.12 19.41 -1.07
CA MET A 1 -0.45 19.59 -2.41
C MET A 1 -1.47 18.48 -2.59
N THR A 2 -2.76 18.75 -2.41
CA THR A 2 -3.80 17.79 -2.82
C THR A 2 -3.99 17.98 -4.30
N GLU A 3 -3.37 17.12 -5.09
CA GLU A 3 -3.59 17.09 -6.53
C GLU A 3 -5.03 16.62 -6.76
N GLU A 4 -5.87 17.49 -7.33
CA GLU A 4 -7.25 17.15 -7.64
C GLU A 4 -7.27 16.09 -8.75
N LEU A 5 -8.09 15.06 -8.58
CA LEU A 5 -8.25 14.03 -9.60
C LEU A 5 -8.80 14.63 -10.88
N HIS A 6 -8.17 14.30 -12.00
CA HIS A 6 -8.62 14.71 -13.31
C HIS A 6 -10.05 14.17 -13.57
N PRO A 7 -10.94 14.93 -14.24
CA PRO A 7 -12.32 14.50 -14.49
C PRO A 7 -12.46 13.10 -15.12
N GLU A 8 -11.52 12.71 -15.99
CA GLU A 8 -11.48 11.37 -16.58
C GLU A 8 -11.16 10.27 -15.56
N GLN A 9 -10.32 10.53 -14.55
CA GLN A 9 -10.06 9.58 -13.47
C GLN A 9 -11.32 9.36 -12.64
N ILE A 10 -12.05 10.45 -12.33
CA ILE A 10 -13.34 10.37 -11.62
C ILE A 10 -14.36 9.55 -12.41
N LYS A 11 -14.45 9.77 -13.73
CA LYS A 11 -15.35 9.03 -14.61
C LYS A 11 -15.00 7.55 -14.67
N ALA A 12 -13.71 7.21 -14.72
CA ALA A 12 -13.25 5.82 -14.67
C ALA A 12 -13.60 5.15 -13.32
N LEU A 13 -13.32 5.81 -12.20
CA LEU A 13 -13.62 5.30 -10.86
C LEU A 13 -15.12 5.06 -10.63
N ARG A 14 -15.97 5.94 -11.15
CA ARG A 14 -17.45 5.79 -11.09
C ARG A 14 -17.96 4.59 -11.88
N LYS A 15 -17.28 4.20 -12.97
CA LYS A 15 -17.66 3.05 -13.80
C LYS A 15 -17.20 1.71 -13.24
N MET A 16 -16.30 1.70 -12.26
CA MET A 16 -15.83 0.45 -11.67
C MET A 16 -16.95 -0.26 -10.91
N THR A 17 -16.99 -1.59 -11.01
CA THR A 17 -17.79 -2.42 -10.12
C THR A 17 -17.14 -2.50 -8.73
N PRO A 18 -17.88 -2.87 -7.67
CA PRO A 18 -17.28 -3.13 -6.36
C PRO A 18 -16.14 -4.15 -6.41
N ALA A 19 -16.27 -5.20 -7.22
CA ALA A 19 -15.23 -6.22 -7.38
C ALA A 19 -13.95 -5.65 -8.01
N GLN A 20 -14.07 -4.77 -9.01
CA GLN A 20 -12.91 -4.10 -9.62
C GLN A 20 -12.21 -3.17 -8.63
N ARG A 21 -12.98 -2.40 -7.85
CA ARG A 21 -12.42 -1.55 -6.78
C ARG A 21 -11.68 -2.37 -5.73
N LEU A 22 -12.27 -3.48 -5.29
CA LEU A 22 -11.63 -4.39 -4.33
C LEU A 22 -10.33 -4.97 -4.88
N LYS A 23 -10.34 -5.41 -6.15
CA LYS A 23 -9.14 -5.94 -6.80
C LYS A 23 -7.99 -4.91 -6.77
N ILE A 24 -8.25 -3.68 -7.20
CA ILE A 24 -7.26 -2.59 -7.19
C ILE A 24 -6.77 -2.31 -5.76
N ALA A 25 -7.66 -2.29 -4.78
CA ALA A 25 -7.27 -2.07 -3.39
C ALA A 25 -6.33 -3.17 -2.87
N LEU A 26 -6.61 -4.44 -3.20
CA LEU A 26 -5.77 -5.57 -2.80
C LEU A 26 -4.39 -5.53 -3.48
N GLU A 27 -4.35 -5.19 -4.77
CA GLU A 27 -3.10 -5.00 -5.52
C GLU A 27 -2.27 -3.86 -4.91
N PHE A 28 -2.91 -2.71 -4.64
CA PHE A 28 -2.26 -1.57 -4.02
C PHE A 28 -1.72 -1.89 -2.60
N MET A 29 -2.47 -2.63 -1.80
CA MET A 29 -1.99 -3.06 -0.48
C MET A 29 -0.72 -3.92 -0.56
N GLU A 30 -0.58 -4.74 -1.61
CA GLU A 30 0.62 -5.53 -1.83
C GLU A 30 1.81 -4.65 -2.23
N GLU A 31 1.61 -3.70 -3.13
CA GLU A 31 2.64 -2.72 -3.52
C GLU A 31 3.12 -1.91 -2.31
N VAL A 32 2.20 -1.44 -1.46
CA VAL A 32 2.53 -0.71 -0.23
C VAL A 32 3.37 -1.56 0.72
N ARG A 33 3.06 -2.86 0.88
CA ARG A 33 3.86 -3.77 1.71
C ARG A 33 5.28 -3.92 1.17
N GLN A 34 5.44 -4.08 -0.13
CA GLN A 34 6.75 -4.20 -0.78
C GLN A 34 7.58 -2.93 -0.62
N LEU A 35 6.96 -1.77 -0.88
CA LEU A 35 7.60 -0.46 -0.71
C LEU A 35 8.03 -0.25 0.75
N LYS A 36 7.16 -0.58 1.71
CA LYS A 36 7.49 -0.46 3.14
C LYS A 36 8.63 -1.40 3.54
N ALA A 37 8.64 -2.63 3.05
CA ALA A 37 9.72 -3.58 3.31
C ALA A 37 11.07 -3.07 2.76
N ALA A 38 11.09 -2.54 1.53
CA ALA A 38 12.29 -1.94 0.94
C ALA A 38 12.78 -0.75 1.76
N ALA A 39 11.87 0.13 2.19
CA ALA A 39 12.19 1.27 3.05
C ALA A 39 12.77 0.82 4.41
N LEU A 40 12.20 -0.21 5.03
CA LEU A 40 12.70 -0.77 6.29
C LEU A 40 14.12 -1.35 6.13
N ARG A 41 14.40 -2.07 5.02
CA ARG A 41 15.76 -2.58 4.74
C ARG A 41 16.76 -1.46 4.55
N ALA A 42 16.37 -0.38 3.85
CA ALA A 42 17.22 0.78 3.65
C ALA A 42 17.50 1.53 4.96
N GLN A 43 16.51 1.66 5.84
CA GLN A 43 16.62 2.34 7.14
C GLN A 43 17.37 1.50 8.18
N HIS A 44 17.27 0.17 8.11
CA HIS A 44 17.88 -0.76 9.05
C HIS A 44 18.70 -1.85 8.33
N PRO A 45 19.87 -1.52 7.74
CA PRO A 45 20.68 -2.49 6.98
C PRO A 45 21.19 -3.69 7.78
N GLN A 46 21.17 -3.61 9.12
CA GLN A 46 21.68 -4.63 10.02
C GLN A 46 20.60 -5.61 10.47
N TRP A 47 19.33 -5.32 10.18
CA TRP A 47 18.22 -6.18 10.57
C TRP A 47 18.19 -7.44 9.73
N ALA A 48 17.96 -8.57 10.39
CA ALA A 48 17.61 -9.81 9.73
C ALA A 48 16.20 -9.69 9.12
N GLU A 49 15.92 -10.47 8.07
CA GLU A 49 14.62 -10.50 7.39
C GLU A 49 13.44 -10.78 8.34
N GLN A 50 13.66 -11.52 9.43
CA GLN A 50 12.63 -11.76 10.45
C GLN A 50 12.21 -10.48 11.19
N GLN A 51 13.16 -9.57 11.46
CA GLN A 51 12.90 -8.29 12.11
C GLN A 51 12.16 -7.35 11.16
N ILE A 52 12.55 -7.34 9.87
CA ILE A 52 11.84 -6.61 8.81
C ILE A 52 10.40 -7.09 8.70
N ALA A 53 10.18 -8.42 8.67
CA ALA A 53 8.85 -9.01 8.60
C ALA A 53 7.99 -8.67 9.83
N GLN A 54 8.59 -8.62 11.02
CA GLN A 54 7.88 -8.21 12.24
C GLN A 54 7.45 -6.74 12.16
N ALA A 55 8.37 -5.83 11.83
CA ALA A 55 8.06 -4.41 11.69
C ALA A 55 7.01 -4.16 10.60
N LEU A 56 7.05 -4.91 9.50
CA LEU A 56 6.02 -4.84 8.46
C LEU A 56 4.65 -5.31 8.97
N ARG A 57 4.58 -6.38 9.77
CA ARG A 57 3.33 -6.83 10.40
C ARG A 57 2.76 -5.78 11.34
N GLU A 58 3.60 -5.13 12.14
CA GLU A 58 3.19 -4.06 13.03
C GLU A 58 2.65 -2.86 12.24
N PHE A 59 3.33 -2.45 11.17
CA PHE A 59 2.84 -1.40 10.28
C PHE A 59 1.46 -1.72 9.69
N VAL A 60 1.27 -2.93 9.15
CA VAL A 60 -0.02 -3.35 8.57
C VAL A 60 -1.12 -3.39 9.64
N ARG A 61 -0.82 -3.86 10.86
CA ARG A 61 -1.79 -3.90 11.97
C ARG A 61 -2.32 -2.52 12.31
N HIS A 62 -1.47 -1.49 12.28
CA HIS A 62 -1.87 -0.12 12.62
C HIS A 62 -2.39 0.69 11.43
N GLY A 63 -2.15 0.27 10.19
CA GLY A 63 -2.67 0.91 8.98
C GLY A 63 -4.11 0.55 8.62
N ALA A 64 -4.72 -0.44 9.30
CA ALA A 64 -6.11 -0.86 9.12
C ALA A 64 -7.08 -0.25 10.15
N SER A 65 -6.64 0.71 10.95
CA SER A 65 -7.42 1.41 11.99
C SER A 65 -7.84 2.81 11.55
#